data_AF-A0A932D3W1-F1
#
_entry.id   AF-A0A932D3W1-F1
#
_cell.length_a   1.000
_cell.length_b   1.000
_cell.length_c   1.000
_cell.angle_alpha   90.00
_cell.angle_beta   90.00
_cell.angle_gamma   90.00
#
_symmetry.space_group_name_H-M   'P 1'
#
loop_
_entity.id
_entity.type
_entity.pdbx_description
1 polymer ?
#
loop_
_entity_poly.entity_id
_entity_poly.type
_entity_poly.pdbx_seq_one_letter_code
_entity_poly.pdbx_strand_id
1 'polypeptide(L)'
;MWRILAVTAVLSASPVLARAQSPEARTQARALFVEGTSLADRGEWAQAADRFRRALELYPSGATRFNFATSLARLGKLVEAAEQARAVMAEAPPADRARAGAEALLREIEPRLGHLTVRLDGDPSGVEILIDQVPLPLDRLGSAVPVDPQRHAVVARRGQTEVSQEVNVEEGASAQVTLALPAPAVPRRELRPEVVVTPPPEEPRLVVQEASPPEERRPRPDRRIDEPAAGKPRWIYFAASAGLLGTGLAVDIAPSSSRNYELNALDFVPVGLYVAAGVAAVLGIM
;
A
#
# COMPACT_ATOMS: atom_id res chain seq x y z
N MET A 1 50.88 10.05 -43.71
CA MET A 1 49.48 10.19 -44.18
C MET A 1 48.58 9.52 -43.15
N TRP A 2 47.79 10.33 -42.43
CA TRP A 2 46.99 9.95 -41.26
C TRP A 2 45.65 9.32 -41.72
N ARG A 3 45.27 8.14 -41.22
CA ARG A 3 43.90 7.60 -41.36
C ARG A 3 43.23 7.72 -40.00
N ILE A 4 42.31 8.67 -39.88
CA ILE A 4 41.48 8.86 -38.67
C ILE A 4 40.33 7.86 -38.76
N LEU A 5 40.28 6.92 -37.82
CA LEU A 5 39.13 6.06 -37.55
C LEU A 5 38.12 6.87 -36.73
N ALA A 6 37.02 7.28 -37.36
CA ALA A 6 35.89 7.88 -36.69
C ALA A 6 35.05 6.76 -36.03
N VAL A 7 35.16 6.62 -34.71
CA VAL A 7 34.26 5.79 -33.91
C VAL A 7 33.09 6.66 -33.50
N THR A 8 31.98 6.56 -34.24
CA THR A 8 30.69 7.13 -33.83
C THR A 8 30.13 6.32 -32.68
N ALA A 9 30.29 6.83 -31.46
CA ALA A 9 29.59 6.33 -30.28
C ALA A 9 28.11 6.74 -30.37
N VAL A 10 27.24 5.79 -30.71
CA VAL A 10 25.79 5.96 -30.64
C VAL A 10 25.39 5.92 -29.16
N LEU A 11 25.13 7.10 -28.58
CA LEU A 11 24.43 7.20 -27.31
C LEU A 11 22.97 6.78 -27.53
N SER A 12 22.65 5.53 -27.20
CA SER A 12 21.26 5.06 -27.10
C SER A 12 20.61 5.69 -25.87
N ALA A 13 20.04 6.89 -26.03
CA ALA A 13 19.07 7.42 -25.09
C ALA A 13 17.79 6.57 -25.24
N SER A 14 17.58 5.60 -24.35
CA SER A 14 16.30 4.91 -24.26
C SER A 14 15.23 5.93 -23.88
N PRO A 15 14.24 6.22 -24.74
CA PRO A 15 13.12 7.03 -24.31
C PRO A 15 12.39 6.23 -23.22
N VAL A 16 12.31 6.78 -22.02
CA VAL A 16 11.28 6.40 -21.06
C VAL A 16 9.97 6.73 -21.77
N LEU A 17 9.34 5.72 -22.37
CA LEU A 17 8.02 5.83 -22.97
C LEU A 17 7.06 6.30 -21.87
N ALA A 18 6.79 7.59 -21.86
CA ALA A 18 5.54 8.12 -21.35
C ALA A 18 4.45 7.35 -22.09
N ARG A 19 3.85 6.37 -21.41
CA ARG A 19 2.77 5.55 -21.96
C ARG A 19 1.57 6.46 -22.16
N ALA A 20 1.45 7.04 -23.35
CA ALA A 20 0.18 7.55 -23.82
C ALA A 20 -0.83 6.41 -23.69
N GLN A 21 -1.88 6.62 -22.88
CA GLN A 21 -2.90 5.60 -22.64
C GLN A 21 -3.53 5.20 -23.98
N SER A 22 -3.67 3.90 -24.22
CA SER A 22 -4.08 3.40 -25.53
C SER A 22 -5.56 3.75 -25.82
N PRO A 23 -5.96 3.91 -27.10
CA PRO A 23 -7.37 4.09 -27.47
C PRO A 23 -8.30 3.00 -26.92
N GLU A 24 -7.79 1.77 -26.79
CA GLU A 24 -8.50 0.62 -26.22
C GLU A 24 -8.75 0.83 -24.72
N ALA A 25 -7.75 1.29 -23.97
CA ALA A 25 -7.89 1.61 -22.54
C ALA A 25 -8.94 2.71 -22.30
N ARG A 26 -8.96 3.74 -23.14
CA ARG A 26 -9.99 4.79 -23.09
C ARG A 26 -11.39 4.23 -23.39
N THR A 27 -11.52 3.36 -24.40
CA THR A 27 -12.80 2.74 -24.77
C THR A 27 -13.33 1.84 -23.65
N GLN A 28 -12.46 1.02 -23.05
CA GLN A 28 -12.79 0.16 -21.93
C GLN A 28 -13.18 0.97 -20.68
N ALA A 29 -12.44 2.05 -20.37
CA ALA A 29 -12.78 2.96 -19.27
C ALA A 29 -14.16 3.61 -19.49
N ARG A 30 -14.49 3.99 -20.73
CA ARG A 30 -15.79 4.55 -21.08
C ARG A 30 -16.92 3.54 -20.87
N ALA A 31 -16.73 2.29 -21.27
CA ALA A 31 -17.72 1.23 -21.04
C ALA A 31 -17.98 1.03 -19.53
N LEU A 32 -16.90 0.95 -18.73
CA LEU A 32 -17.00 0.86 -17.27
C LEU A 32 -17.69 2.08 -16.65
N PHE A 33 -17.43 3.29 -17.14
CA PHE A 33 -18.09 4.49 -16.68
C PHE A 33 -19.61 4.46 -16.94
N VAL A 34 -20.02 4.04 -18.14
CA VAL A 34 -21.46 3.93 -18.50
C VAL A 34 -22.14 2.90 -17.59
N GLU A 35 -21.51 1.75 -17.38
CA GLU A 35 -22.04 0.73 -16.50
C GLU A 35 -22.11 1.17 -15.03
N GLY A 36 -21.06 1.83 -14.53
CA GLY A 36 -21.04 2.42 -13.20
C GLY A 36 -22.15 3.44 -12.98
N THR A 37 -22.42 4.27 -14.00
CA THR A 37 -23.53 5.24 -13.96
C THR A 37 -24.88 4.53 -13.89
N SER A 38 -25.08 3.50 -14.73
CA SER A 38 -26.31 2.69 -14.70
C SER A 38 -26.52 1.98 -13.35
N LEU A 39 -25.45 1.51 -12.71
CA LEU A 39 -25.51 0.92 -11.37
C LEU A 39 -25.85 1.96 -10.30
N ALA A 40 -25.25 3.15 -10.38
CA ALA A 40 -25.53 4.27 -9.48
C ALA A 40 -26.99 4.74 -9.60
N ASP A 41 -27.55 4.82 -10.81
CA ASP A 41 -28.95 5.17 -11.04
C ASP A 41 -29.93 4.17 -10.41
N ARG A 42 -29.52 2.90 -10.27
CA ARG A 42 -30.27 1.86 -9.56
C ARG A 42 -30.01 1.82 -8.05
N GLY A 43 -29.15 2.69 -7.52
CA GLY A 43 -28.73 2.68 -6.11
C GLY A 43 -27.76 1.56 -5.74
N GLU A 44 -27.17 0.87 -6.72
CA GLU A 44 -26.19 -0.22 -6.51
C GLU A 44 -24.78 0.36 -6.29
N TRP A 45 -24.63 1.20 -5.25
CA TRP A 45 -23.45 2.04 -5.02
C TRP A 45 -22.14 1.26 -4.91
N ALA A 46 -22.15 0.07 -4.31
CA ALA A 46 -20.95 -0.76 -4.15
C ALA A 46 -20.39 -1.22 -5.50
N GLN A 47 -21.27 -1.66 -6.40
CA GLN A 47 -20.89 -2.09 -7.74
C GLN A 47 -20.51 -0.88 -8.60
N ALA A 48 -21.23 0.23 -8.48
CA ALA A 48 -20.90 1.47 -9.16
C ALA A 48 -19.49 1.96 -8.80
N ALA A 49 -19.16 1.98 -7.50
CA ALA A 49 -17.84 2.35 -7.01
C ALA A 49 -16.73 1.46 -7.59
N ASP A 50 -16.95 0.14 -7.68
CA ASP A 50 -16.01 -0.78 -8.34
C ASP A 50 -15.77 -0.41 -9.81
N ARG A 51 -16.84 -0.13 -10.56
CA ARG A 51 -16.71 0.21 -11.99
C ARG A 51 -15.99 1.53 -12.20
N PHE A 52 -16.29 2.54 -11.38
CA PHE A 52 -15.59 3.83 -11.47
C PHE A 52 -14.13 3.72 -11.07
N ARG A 53 -13.79 2.95 -10.02
CA ARG A 53 -12.39 2.68 -9.64
C ARG A 53 -11.61 2.05 -10.79
N ARG A 54 -12.16 0.98 -11.39
CA ARG A 54 -11.52 0.31 -12.54
C ARG A 54 -11.42 1.21 -13.76
N ALA A 55 -12.41 2.06 -14.00
CA ALA A 55 -12.35 3.05 -15.08
C ALA A 55 -11.23 4.07 -14.85
N LEU A 56 -11.00 4.52 -13.60
CA LEU A 56 -9.91 5.43 -13.25
C LEU A 56 -8.52 4.79 -13.39
N GLU A 57 -8.39 3.50 -13.05
CA GLU A 57 -7.15 2.74 -13.24
C GLU A 57 -6.74 2.66 -14.72
N LEU A 58 -7.72 2.57 -15.62
CA LEU A 58 -7.48 2.54 -17.07
C LEU A 58 -7.27 3.94 -17.65
N TYR A 59 -8.10 4.91 -17.25
CA TYR A 59 -8.11 6.26 -17.78
C TYR A 59 -8.57 7.28 -16.72
N PRO A 60 -7.64 7.97 -16.03
CA PRO A 60 -7.95 9.01 -15.06
C PRO A 60 -8.77 10.13 -15.70
N SER A 61 -9.87 10.50 -15.04
CA SER A 61 -10.81 11.52 -15.50
C SER A 61 -11.49 12.14 -14.29
N GLY A 62 -11.58 13.47 -14.26
CA GLY A 62 -12.26 14.21 -13.19
C GLY A 62 -13.73 13.81 -13.03
N ALA A 63 -14.45 13.60 -14.14
CA ALA A 63 -15.83 13.15 -14.11
C ALA A 63 -15.97 11.74 -13.51
N THR A 64 -15.10 10.79 -13.90
CA THR A 64 -15.10 9.43 -13.33
C THR A 64 -14.76 9.48 -11.84
N ARG A 65 -13.77 10.29 -11.45
CA ARG A 65 -13.33 10.44 -10.05
C ARG A 65 -14.42 11.06 -9.17
N PHE A 66 -15.15 12.05 -9.69
CA PHE A 66 -16.31 12.63 -9.01
C PHE A 66 -17.43 11.60 -8.78
N ASN A 67 -17.75 10.77 -9.78
CA ASN A 67 -18.75 9.72 -9.64
C ASN A 67 -18.30 8.60 -8.67
N PHE A 68 -17.00 8.29 -8.65
CA PHE A 68 -16.42 7.39 -7.65
C PHE A 68 -16.57 7.96 -6.23
N ALA A 69 -16.20 9.23 -6.01
CA ALA A 69 -16.36 9.93 -4.74
C ALA A 69 -17.82 9.94 -4.26
N THR A 70 -18.76 10.21 -5.17
CA THR A 70 -20.20 10.19 -4.86
C THR A 70 -20.66 8.80 -4.44
N SER A 71 -20.22 7.75 -5.14
CA SER A 71 -20.57 6.37 -4.80
C SER A 71 -20.01 5.96 -3.43
N LEU A 72 -18.76 6.37 -3.10
CA LEU A 72 -18.16 6.16 -1.79
C LEU A 72 -18.95 6.86 -0.68
N ALA A 73 -19.37 8.11 -0.90
CA ALA A 73 -20.17 8.86 0.06
C ALA A 73 -21.52 8.18 0.35
N ARG A 74 -22.16 7.61 -0.68
CA ARG A 74 -23.42 6.85 -0.53
C ARG A 74 -23.23 5.51 0.19
N LEU A 75 -22.02 4.98 0.25
CA LEU A 75 -21.64 3.81 1.03
C LEU A 75 -21.23 4.13 2.47
N GLY A 76 -21.19 5.42 2.86
CA GLY A 76 -20.70 5.84 4.18
C GLY A 76 -19.17 5.89 4.31
N LYS A 77 -18.44 5.67 3.23
CA LYS A 77 -16.97 5.81 3.15
C LYS A 77 -16.59 7.27 2.92
N LEU A 78 -16.93 8.12 3.89
CA LEU A 78 -16.86 9.57 3.78
C LEU A 78 -15.42 10.10 3.69
N VAL A 79 -14.46 9.49 4.38
CA VAL A 79 -13.05 9.90 4.33
C VAL A 79 -12.50 9.70 2.92
N GLU A 80 -12.64 8.51 2.36
CA GLU A 80 -12.19 8.19 1.00
C GLU A 80 -12.93 9.06 -0.03
N ALA A 81 -14.24 9.27 0.14
CA ALA A 81 -15.02 10.17 -0.72
C ALA A 81 -14.46 11.60 -0.70
N ALA A 82 -14.12 12.14 0.48
CA ALA A 82 -13.56 13.47 0.62
C ALA A 82 -12.18 13.59 -0.04
N GLU A 83 -11.33 12.57 0.10
CA GLU A 83 -10.04 12.52 -0.60
C GLU A 83 -10.20 12.56 -2.11
N GLN A 84 -11.09 11.74 -2.67
CA GLN A 84 -11.35 11.71 -4.11
C GLN A 84 -11.93 13.03 -4.61
N ALA A 85 -12.86 13.65 -3.86
CA ALA A 85 -13.43 14.95 -4.21
C ALA A 85 -12.37 16.07 -4.19
N ARG A 86 -11.49 16.11 -3.18
CA ARG A 86 -10.37 17.07 -3.14
C ARG A 86 -9.41 16.87 -4.30
N ALA A 87 -9.13 15.63 -4.69
CA ALA A 87 -8.31 15.34 -5.87
C ALA A 87 -8.96 15.87 -7.16
N VAL A 88 -10.29 15.74 -7.32
CA VAL A 88 -11.00 16.40 -8.45
C VAL A 88 -10.78 17.91 -8.42
N MET A 89 -10.93 18.56 -7.27
CA MET A 89 -10.73 20.01 -7.14
C MET A 89 -9.30 20.47 -7.46
N ALA A 90 -8.31 19.63 -7.15
CA ALA A 90 -6.90 19.92 -7.43
C ALA A 90 -6.55 19.76 -8.92
N GLU A 91 -7.12 18.76 -9.58
CA GLU A 91 -6.79 18.39 -10.96
C GLU A 91 -7.62 19.15 -12.01
N ALA A 92 -8.90 19.43 -11.73
CA ALA A 92 -9.83 19.97 -12.72
C ALA A 92 -9.84 21.51 -12.77
N PRO A 93 -10.00 22.13 -13.96
CA PRO A 93 -10.17 23.58 -14.10
C PRO A 93 -11.36 24.13 -13.30
N PRO A 94 -11.34 25.40 -12.85
CA PRO A 94 -12.44 25.99 -12.07
C PRO A 94 -13.83 25.90 -12.73
N ALA A 95 -13.92 25.97 -14.05
CA ALA A 95 -15.18 25.90 -14.80
C ALA A 95 -15.67 24.45 -15.05
N ASP A 96 -14.92 23.43 -14.61
CA ASP A 96 -15.27 22.04 -14.81
C ASP A 96 -16.46 21.63 -13.92
N ARG A 97 -17.47 20.99 -14.52
CA ARG A 97 -18.67 20.55 -13.80
C ARG A 97 -18.37 19.53 -12.71
N ALA A 98 -17.37 18.66 -12.90
CA ALA A 98 -16.96 17.70 -11.89
C ALA A 98 -16.34 18.40 -10.68
N ARG A 99 -15.63 19.51 -10.87
CA ARG A 99 -15.09 20.33 -9.78
C ARG A 99 -16.20 20.97 -8.94
N ALA A 100 -17.19 21.58 -9.58
CA ALA A 100 -18.35 22.15 -8.89
C ALA A 100 -19.14 21.06 -8.12
N GLY A 101 -19.29 19.87 -8.71
CA GLY A 101 -19.89 18.72 -8.05
C GLY A 101 -19.08 18.25 -6.84
N ALA A 102 -17.76 18.14 -6.96
CA ALA A 102 -16.87 17.74 -5.87
C ALA A 102 -16.89 18.73 -4.70
N GLU A 103 -16.94 20.03 -4.98
CA GLU A 103 -17.09 21.07 -3.95
C GLU A 103 -18.44 20.97 -3.23
N ALA A 104 -19.52 20.71 -3.96
CA ALA A 104 -20.84 20.48 -3.35
C ALA A 104 -20.84 19.22 -2.47
N LEU A 105 -20.21 18.13 -2.95
CA LEU A 105 -20.09 16.89 -2.20
C LEU A 105 -19.28 17.08 -0.91
N LEU A 106 -18.16 17.81 -0.95
CA LEU A 106 -17.37 18.12 0.24
C LEU A 106 -18.18 18.89 1.28
N ARG A 107 -18.93 19.91 0.86
CA ARG A 107 -19.83 20.63 1.78
C ARG A 107 -20.90 19.74 2.40
N GLU A 108 -21.35 18.70 1.71
CA GLU A 108 -22.30 17.71 2.23
C GLU A 108 -21.64 16.78 3.28
N ILE A 109 -20.43 16.27 3.00
CA ILE A 109 -19.84 15.18 3.78
C ILE A 109 -18.89 15.63 4.88
N GLU A 110 -18.22 16.78 4.74
CA GLU A 110 -17.24 17.25 5.72
C GLU A 110 -17.82 17.42 7.14
N PRO A 111 -19.04 17.98 7.32
CA PRO A 111 -19.65 18.07 8.64
C PRO A 111 -20.03 16.72 9.26
N ARG A 112 -20.12 15.67 8.45
CA ARG A 112 -20.53 14.31 8.87
C ARG A 112 -19.32 13.44 9.25
N LEU A 113 -18.11 13.86 8.90
CA LEU A 113 -16.89 13.15 9.26
C LEU A 113 -16.72 13.08 10.77
N GLY A 114 -16.47 11.87 11.26
CA GLY A 114 -16.04 11.65 12.63
C GLY A 114 -14.59 12.11 12.81
N HIS A 115 -14.20 12.43 14.03
CA HIS A 115 -12.83 12.78 14.36
C HIS A 115 -12.34 11.92 15.52
N LEU A 116 -11.28 11.16 15.30
CA LEU A 116 -10.70 10.27 16.30
C LEU A 116 -9.33 10.79 16.75
N THR A 117 -9.15 10.94 18.06
CA THR A 117 -7.85 11.21 18.67
C THR A 117 -7.34 9.98 19.38
N VAL A 118 -6.24 9.42 18.87
CA VAL A 118 -5.55 8.28 19.50
C VAL A 118 -4.44 8.79 20.40
N ARG A 119 -4.41 8.32 21.64
CA ARG A 119 -3.31 8.53 22.59
C ARG A 119 -2.66 7.20 22.93
N LEU A 120 -1.35 7.24 23.15
CA LEU A 120 -0.58 6.12 23.66
C LEU A 120 -0.10 6.47 25.06
N ASP A 121 -0.39 5.59 26.02
CA ASP A 121 0.19 5.63 27.36
C ASP A 121 1.38 4.65 27.41
N GLY A 122 2.57 5.21 27.62
CA GLY A 122 3.85 4.48 27.62
C GLY A 122 4.84 4.95 26.55
N ASP A 123 5.91 4.17 26.38
CA ASP A 123 6.97 4.45 25.38
C ASP A 123 6.46 4.19 23.95
N PRO A 124 6.51 5.18 23.03
CA PRO A 124 6.12 5.00 21.64
C PRO A 124 7.15 4.21 20.80
N SER A 125 8.34 3.94 21.34
CA SER A 125 9.40 3.25 20.62
C SER A 125 8.99 1.84 20.19
N GLY A 126 9.09 1.58 18.89
CA GLY A 126 8.75 0.28 18.28
C GLY A 126 7.26 -0.06 18.32
N VAL A 127 6.39 0.93 18.51
CA VAL A 127 4.94 0.77 18.46
C VAL A 127 4.42 1.10 17.04
N GLU A 128 3.60 0.23 16.50
CA GLU A 128 2.78 0.45 15.31
C GLU A 128 1.32 0.64 15.77
N ILE A 129 0.66 1.70 15.32
CA ILE A 129 -0.74 1.96 15.62
C ILE A 129 -1.54 1.83 14.34
N LEU A 130 -2.67 1.14 14.39
CA LEU A 130 -3.57 0.95 13.27
C LEU A 130 -4.98 1.40 13.64
N ILE A 131 -5.67 2.07 12.73
CA ILE A 131 -7.11 2.34 12.78
C ILE A 131 -7.72 1.54 11.62
N ASP A 132 -8.58 0.56 11.92
CA ASP A 132 -9.18 -0.33 10.91
C ASP A 132 -8.16 -0.96 9.95
N GLN A 133 -7.03 -1.42 10.49
CA GLN A 133 -5.89 -1.97 9.73
C GLN A 133 -5.09 -0.96 8.90
N VAL A 134 -5.45 0.32 8.92
CA VAL A 134 -4.67 1.40 8.29
C VAL A 134 -3.67 1.95 9.30
N PRO A 135 -2.35 1.93 9.00
CA PRO A 135 -1.35 2.47 9.90
C PRO A 135 -1.57 3.97 10.16
N LEU A 136 -1.58 4.35 11.44
CA LEU A 136 -1.54 5.74 11.90
C LEU A 136 -0.08 6.14 12.15
N PRO A 137 0.48 7.09 11.38
CA PRO A 137 1.80 7.63 11.64
C PRO A 137 1.93 8.18 13.07
N LEU A 138 3.04 7.88 13.75
CA LEU A 138 3.24 8.23 15.16
C LEU A 138 3.25 9.74 15.41
N ASP A 139 3.59 10.56 14.41
CA ASP A 139 3.52 12.03 14.45
C ASP A 139 2.07 12.57 14.49
N ARG A 140 1.08 11.74 14.12
CA ARG A 140 -0.35 12.05 14.22
C ARG A 140 -0.95 11.66 15.56
N LEU A 141 -0.20 11.03 16.46
CA LEU A 141 -0.69 10.73 17.81
C LEU A 141 -1.08 12.01 18.55
N GLY A 142 -2.20 11.94 19.26
CA GLY A 142 -2.80 13.08 19.96
C GLY A 142 -3.45 14.13 19.05
N SER A 143 -3.34 14.00 17.72
CA SER A 143 -4.06 14.85 16.76
C SER A 143 -5.44 14.25 16.46
N ALA A 144 -6.40 15.11 16.13
CA ALA A 144 -7.69 14.67 15.58
C ALA A 144 -7.49 14.22 14.11
N VAL A 145 -7.85 12.97 13.84
CA VAL A 145 -7.79 12.37 12.50
C VAL A 145 -9.22 12.13 12.02
N PRO A 146 -9.59 12.55 10.79
CA PRO A 146 -10.91 12.27 10.25
C PRO A 146 -11.09 10.76 10.05
N VAL A 147 -12.23 10.24 10.46
CA VAL A 147 -12.63 8.83 10.33
C VAL A 147 -14.08 8.75 9.83
N ASP A 148 -14.44 7.61 9.22
CA ASP A 148 -15.83 7.36 8.82
C ASP A 148 -16.74 7.29 10.06
N PRO A 149 -18.02 7.69 10.00
CA PRO A 149 -18.89 7.66 11.17
C PRO A 149 -19.38 6.22 11.46
N GLN A 150 -18.53 5.44 12.12
CA GLN A 150 -18.80 4.05 12.47
C GLN A 150 -18.03 3.60 13.71
N ARG A 151 -18.09 2.30 13.99
CA ARG A 151 -17.21 1.64 14.95
C ARG A 151 -15.85 1.40 14.30
N HIS A 152 -14.80 1.90 14.94
CA HIS A 152 -13.41 1.68 14.55
C HIS A 152 -12.72 0.75 15.51
N ALA A 153 -11.85 -0.10 14.99
CA ALA A 153 -10.89 -0.88 15.77
C ALA A 153 -9.54 -0.17 15.78
N VAL A 154 -9.07 0.20 16.97
CA VAL A 154 -7.76 0.85 17.15
C VAL A 154 -6.83 -0.13 17.82
N VAL A 155 -5.74 -0.45 17.14
CA VAL A 155 -4.77 -1.47 17.54
C VAL A 155 -3.42 -0.83 17.75
N ALA A 156 -2.79 -1.06 18.89
CA ALA A 156 -1.38 -0.76 19.12
C ALA A 156 -0.59 -2.07 19.25
N ARG A 157 0.45 -2.21 18.43
CA ARG A 157 1.28 -3.41 18.34
C ARG A 157 2.75 -3.06 18.61
N ARG A 158 3.41 -3.85 19.44
CA ARG A 158 4.87 -3.81 19.65
C ARG A 158 5.41 -5.24 19.71
N GLY A 159 6.11 -5.66 18.66
CA GLY A 159 6.56 -7.04 18.52
C GLY A 159 5.37 -8.01 18.58
N GLN A 160 5.35 -8.89 19.58
CA GLN A 160 4.24 -9.83 19.82
C GLN A 160 3.16 -9.30 20.77
N THR A 161 3.35 -8.13 21.38
CA THR A 161 2.34 -7.52 22.26
C THR A 161 1.39 -6.69 21.43
N GLU A 162 0.09 -6.94 21.57
CA GLU A 162 -0.96 -6.18 20.89
C GLU A 162 -2.05 -5.81 21.90
N VAL A 163 -2.53 -4.56 21.82
CA VAL A 163 -3.71 -4.09 22.54
C VAL A 163 -4.66 -3.51 21.52
N SER A 164 -5.91 -3.96 21.55
CA SER A 164 -6.98 -3.52 20.66
C SER A 164 -8.10 -2.91 21.48
N GLN A 165 -8.66 -1.81 20.99
CA GLN A 165 -9.82 -1.15 21.57
C GLN A 165 -10.78 -0.72 20.47
N GLU A 166 -12.07 -0.99 20.67
CA GLU A 166 -13.12 -0.49 19.79
C GLU A 166 -13.65 0.85 20.27
N VAL A 167 -13.88 1.77 19.33
CA VAL A 167 -14.45 3.08 19.59
C VAL A 167 -15.56 3.35 18.59
N ASN A 168 -16.74 3.77 19.07
CA ASN A 168 -17.83 4.22 18.21
C ASN A 168 -17.71 5.72 17.98
N VAL A 169 -17.67 6.14 16.72
CA VAL A 169 -17.63 7.55 16.33
C VAL A 169 -18.90 7.87 15.55
N GLU A 170 -19.72 8.75 16.10
CA GLU A 170 -20.97 9.19 15.46
C GLU A 170 -20.70 10.26 14.39
N GLU A 171 -21.67 10.49 13.50
CA GLU A 171 -21.56 11.54 12.47
C GLU A 171 -21.23 12.91 13.08
N GLY A 172 -20.16 13.54 12.58
CA GLY A 172 -19.68 14.85 13.05
C GLY A 172 -19.12 14.87 14.48
N ALA A 173 -19.11 13.73 15.18
CA ALA A 173 -18.65 13.63 16.55
C ALA A 173 -17.14 13.49 16.64
N SER A 174 -16.60 13.83 17.81
CA SER A 174 -15.21 13.58 18.16
C SER A 174 -15.14 12.52 19.25
N ALA A 175 -14.23 11.55 19.09
CA ALA A 175 -13.95 10.52 20.09
C ALA A 175 -12.46 10.49 20.41
N GLN A 176 -12.14 10.00 21.61
CA GLN A 176 -10.77 9.82 22.06
C GLN A 176 -10.57 8.40 22.59
N VAL A 177 -9.45 7.80 22.25
CA VAL A 177 -9.03 6.48 22.73
C VAL A 177 -7.62 6.57 23.30
N THR A 178 -7.38 5.91 24.42
CA THR A 178 -6.04 5.83 25.04
C THR A 178 -5.64 4.38 25.15
N LEU A 179 -4.61 4.00 24.41
CA LEU A 179 -4.06 2.64 24.40
C LEU A 179 -2.89 2.59 25.38
N ALA A 180 -2.97 1.71 26.38
CA ALA A 180 -1.87 1.46 27.30
C ALA A 180 -1.07 0.24 26.81
N LEU A 181 0.16 0.46 26.36
CA LEU A 181 1.04 -0.61 25.87
C LEU A 181 2.24 -0.78 26.82
N PRO A 182 2.38 -1.94 27.49
CA PRO A 182 3.43 -2.14 28.50
C PRO A 182 4.82 -2.05 27.88
N ALA A 183 5.73 -1.31 28.52
CA ALA A 183 7.06 -0.96 28.02
C ALA A 183 7.83 -2.16 27.42
N PRO A 184 8.71 -1.94 26.42
CA PRO A 184 9.50 -3.02 25.84
C PRO A 184 10.23 -3.76 26.95
N ALA A 185 10.12 -5.09 26.99
CA ALA A 185 10.93 -5.89 27.91
C ALA A 185 12.40 -5.67 27.53
N VAL A 186 13.11 -4.84 28.29
CA VAL A 186 14.55 -4.70 28.13
C VAL A 186 15.13 -6.09 28.41
N PRO A 187 15.80 -6.75 27.45
CA PRO A 187 16.47 -8.01 27.76
C PRO A 187 17.44 -7.69 28.89
N ARG A 188 17.18 -8.28 30.07
CA ARG A 188 18.06 -8.14 31.22
C ARG A 188 19.42 -8.64 30.74
N ARG A 189 20.36 -7.74 30.49
CA ARG A 189 21.75 -8.09 30.26
C ARG A 189 22.14 -8.84 31.53
N GLU A 190 22.22 -10.16 31.46
CA GLU A 190 22.89 -10.95 32.49
C GLU A 190 24.28 -10.33 32.56
N LEU A 191 24.53 -9.60 33.64
CA LEU A 191 25.87 -9.27 34.06
C LEU A 191 26.51 -10.65 34.28
N ARG A 192 27.14 -11.19 33.24
CA ARG A 192 28.11 -12.26 33.43
C ARG A 192 29.06 -11.68 34.46
N PRO A 193 29.20 -12.28 35.66
CA PRO A 193 30.17 -11.78 36.61
C PRO A 193 31.49 -11.71 35.85
N GLU A 194 32.08 -10.51 35.83
CA GLU A 194 33.42 -10.34 35.32
C GLU A 194 34.27 -11.33 36.10
N VAL A 195 34.73 -12.38 35.42
CA VAL A 195 35.59 -13.38 36.02
C VAL A 195 36.86 -12.63 36.36
N VAL A 196 36.96 -12.18 37.62
CA VAL A 196 38.21 -11.74 38.21
C VAL A 196 39.10 -12.97 38.20
N VAL A 197 39.96 -13.10 37.19
CA VAL A 197 40.97 -14.14 37.13
C VAL A 197 41.99 -13.80 38.22
N THR A 198 41.83 -14.38 39.40
CA THR A 198 42.91 -14.45 40.38
C THR A 198 44.00 -15.38 39.85
N PRO A 199 45.29 -14.98 39.85
CA PRO A 199 46.37 -15.86 39.43
C PRO A 199 46.44 -17.11 40.35
N PRO A 200 46.68 -18.32 39.81
CA PRO A 200 46.68 -19.55 40.57
C PRO A 200 47.87 -19.66 41.54
N PRO A 201 47.75 -20.40 42.67
CA PRO A 201 48.83 -20.59 43.64
C PRO A 201 49.89 -21.57 43.12
N GLU A 202 51.18 -21.26 43.33
CA GLU A 202 52.28 -22.22 43.12
C GLU A 202 52.23 -23.34 44.19
N GLU A 203 52.16 -24.59 43.74
CA GLU A 203 52.32 -25.78 44.61
C GLU A 203 53.70 -26.44 44.47
N PRO A 204 54.18 -27.15 45.51
CA PRO A 204 55.60 -27.45 45.72
C PRO A 204 56.11 -28.65 44.92
N ARG A 205 57.32 -28.55 44.36
CA ARG A 205 58.01 -29.68 43.69
C ARG A 205 58.50 -30.70 44.71
N LEU A 206 57.95 -31.91 44.68
CA LEU A 206 58.55 -33.10 45.27
C LEU A 206 59.55 -33.73 44.29
N VAL A 207 60.80 -33.87 44.75
CA VAL A 207 61.89 -34.52 44.04
C VAL A 207 61.79 -36.03 44.28
N VAL A 208 61.59 -36.80 43.21
CA VAL A 208 61.80 -38.25 43.21
C VAL A 208 62.85 -38.56 42.15
N GLN A 209 63.89 -39.28 42.58
CA GLN A 209 65.07 -39.63 41.81
C GLN A 209 65.00 -41.14 41.56
N GLU A 210 64.90 -41.56 40.30
CA GLU A 210 64.99 -42.97 39.91
C GLU A 210 65.75 -43.11 38.59
N ALA A 211 66.61 -44.13 38.53
CA ALA A 211 67.70 -44.33 37.58
C ALA A 211 67.27 -45.04 36.27
N SER A 212 67.88 -44.65 35.15
CA SER A 212 67.83 -45.27 33.81
C SER A 212 68.55 -46.65 33.76
N PRO A 213 68.54 -47.48 32.67
CA PRO A 213 68.27 -47.25 31.23
C PRO A 213 67.61 -48.50 30.52
N PRO A 214 67.81 -48.88 29.22
CA PRO A 214 68.19 -48.19 27.96
C PRO A 214 67.11 -48.35 26.83
N GLU A 215 66.90 -47.37 25.94
CA GLU A 215 67.55 -47.13 24.63
C GLU A 215 67.28 -48.19 23.53
N GLU A 216 66.38 -47.88 22.58
CA GLU A 216 66.45 -48.44 21.22
C GLU A 216 66.06 -47.41 20.12
N ARG A 217 67.11 -46.71 19.65
CA ARG A 217 67.52 -46.39 18.27
C ARG A 217 66.47 -46.07 17.17
N ARG A 218 66.37 -44.75 16.87
CA ARG A 218 66.64 -43.97 15.61
C ARG A 218 66.14 -44.47 14.22
N PRO A 219 66.02 -43.63 13.15
CA PRO A 219 66.41 -42.20 12.92
C PRO A 219 65.23 -41.28 12.42
N ARG A 220 65.18 -39.94 12.59
CA ARG A 220 65.93 -38.75 12.06
C ARG A 220 65.57 -38.33 10.60
N PRO A 221 65.73 -37.04 10.21
CA PRO A 221 64.65 -36.05 10.05
C PRO A 221 64.57 -35.40 8.65
N ASP A 222 63.53 -34.61 8.37
CA ASP A 222 63.55 -33.37 7.56
C ASP A 222 62.11 -32.82 7.47
N ARG A 223 61.77 -31.56 7.20
CA ARG A 223 62.39 -30.23 7.23
C ARG A 223 61.20 -29.27 7.05
N ARG A 224 61.30 -28.08 7.64
CA ARG A 224 60.36 -26.95 7.53
C ARG A 224 59.93 -26.66 6.09
N ILE A 225 58.70 -26.14 5.91
CA ILE A 225 58.47 -24.91 5.13
C ILE A 225 57.27 -24.15 5.74
N ASP A 226 57.42 -22.83 5.85
CA ASP A 226 56.47 -21.85 6.38
C ASP A 226 55.29 -21.60 5.43
N GLU A 227 54.07 -21.40 5.96
CA GLU A 227 52.87 -20.98 5.21
C GLU A 227 52.67 -19.46 5.27
N PRO A 228 52.38 -18.78 4.15
CA PRO A 228 51.82 -17.44 4.16
C PRO A 228 50.31 -17.42 3.91
N ALA A 229 49.68 -16.39 4.48
CA ALA A 229 48.26 -16.08 4.43
C ALA A 229 47.76 -15.60 3.05
N ALA A 230 46.44 -15.73 2.85
CA ALA A 230 45.50 -14.77 2.24
C ALA A 230 44.56 -15.37 1.16
N GLY A 231 43.29 -14.92 1.16
CA GLY A 231 42.44 -14.93 -0.04
C GLY A 231 40.94 -15.14 0.20
N LYS A 232 40.15 -14.07 0.07
CA LYS A 232 38.67 -14.02 0.12
C LYS A 232 38.01 -14.59 -1.17
N PRO A 233 36.68 -14.89 -1.16
CA PRO A 233 36.03 -15.78 -2.12
C PRO A 233 35.32 -15.05 -3.29
N ARG A 234 35.04 -15.81 -4.37
CA ARG A 234 34.09 -15.49 -5.45
C ARG A 234 33.39 -16.77 -5.91
N TRP A 235 32.07 -16.70 -6.12
CA TRP A 235 31.28 -17.30 -7.23
C TRP A 235 29.78 -17.29 -6.86
N ILE A 236 28.74 -17.37 -7.69
CA ILE A 236 28.38 -17.18 -9.12
C ILE A 236 26.82 -17.20 -9.15
N TYR A 237 26.19 -16.59 -10.16
CA TYR A 237 24.75 -16.56 -10.44
C TYR A 237 24.12 -17.92 -10.78
N PHE A 238 22.81 -18.08 -10.53
CA PHE A 238 21.92 -18.89 -11.37
C PHE A 238 20.68 -18.08 -11.76
N ALA A 239 20.44 -18.01 -13.08
CA ALA A 239 19.18 -17.63 -13.70
C ALA A 239 18.55 -18.90 -14.30
N ALA A 240 17.24 -19.04 -14.20
CA ALA A 240 16.47 -19.99 -15.01
C ALA A 240 15.07 -19.44 -15.27
N SER A 241 14.77 -19.33 -16.55
CA SER A 241 13.53 -18.93 -17.21
C SER A 241 12.61 -20.12 -17.45
N ALA A 242 11.28 -19.90 -17.44
CA ALA A 242 10.32 -20.70 -18.18
C ALA A 242 9.12 -19.82 -18.57
N GLY A 243 8.86 -19.71 -19.87
CA GLY A 243 7.67 -19.05 -20.42
C GLY A 243 6.60 -20.06 -20.82
N LEU A 244 5.36 -19.59 -20.99
CA LEU A 244 4.35 -20.27 -21.79
C LEU A 244 3.36 -19.27 -22.39
N LEU A 245 3.19 -19.43 -23.70
CA LEU A 245 2.36 -18.68 -24.64
C LEU A 245 0.87 -19.02 -24.50
N GLY A 246 0.00 -18.02 -24.66
CA GLY A 246 -1.43 -18.19 -24.86
C GLY A 246 -1.92 -17.28 -25.97
N THR A 247 -2.04 -17.81 -27.19
CA THR A 247 -2.65 -17.15 -28.36
C THR A 247 -4.18 -17.31 -28.31
N GLY A 248 -4.91 -16.19 -28.31
CA GLY A 248 -6.35 -16.16 -28.54
C GLY A 248 -6.67 -15.21 -29.70
N LEU A 249 -7.01 -15.78 -30.86
CA LEU A 249 -7.56 -15.06 -32.02
C LEU A 249 -9.04 -14.78 -31.76
N ALA A 250 -9.45 -13.51 -31.80
CA ALA A 250 -10.85 -13.12 -31.94
C ALA A 250 -11.03 -12.54 -33.35
N VAL A 251 -11.89 -13.18 -34.14
CA VAL A 251 -12.30 -12.75 -35.48
C VAL A 251 -13.46 -11.79 -35.28
N ASP A 252 -13.27 -10.53 -35.67
CA ASP A 252 -14.34 -9.52 -35.67
C ASP A 252 -15.02 -9.51 -37.04
N ILE A 253 -16.32 -9.81 -37.07
CA ILE A 253 -17.16 -9.72 -38.26
C ILE A 253 -17.74 -8.31 -38.27
N ALA A 254 -17.14 -7.43 -39.06
CA ALA A 254 -17.71 -6.12 -39.36
C ALA A 254 -18.77 -6.23 -40.48
N PRO A 255 -19.94 -5.59 -40.34
CA PRO A 255 -20.65 -5.07 -41.48
C PRO A 255 -20.36 -3.58 -41.64
N SER A 256 -19.88 -3.26 -42.84
CA SER A 256 -19.77 -1.92 -43.39
C SER A 256 -21.09 -1.15 -43.32
N SER A 257 -21.07 0.07 -42.78
CA SER A 257 -21.79 1.17 -43.43
C SER A 257 -21.15 2.50 -43.05
N SER A 258 -20.86 3.26 -44.10
CA SER A 258 -20.28 4.59 -44.11
C SER A 258 -21.34 5.63 -43.76
N ARG A 259 -20.99 6.61 -42.93
CA ARG A 259 -21.18 8.06 -43.16
C ARG A 259 -20.86 8.87 -41.90
N ASN A 260 -20.02 9.88 -42.11
CA ASN A 260 -19.76 10.98 -41.20
C ASN A 260 -21.07 11.67 -40.79
N TYR A 261 -21.28 11.86 -39.49
CA TYR A 261 -21.91 13.06 -38.94
C TYR A 261 -21.29 13.37 -37.58
N GLU A 262 -20.61 14.52 -37.52
CA GLU A 262 -20.37 15.26 -36.29
C GLU A 262 -21.73 15.60 -35.66
N LEU A 263 -22.07 15.02 -34.51
CA LEU A 263 -23.15 15.52 -33.66
C LEU A 263 -22.80 15.33 -32.18
N ASN A 264 -22.76 16.45 -31.46
CA ASN A 264 -22.70 16.53 -30.00
C ASN A 264 -23.81 15.68 -29.38
N ALA A 265 -23.43 14.71 -28.55
CA ALA A 265 -24.36 13.90 -27.77
C ALA A 265 -24.06 14.02 -26.27
N LEU A 266 -24.13 15.25 -25.75
CA LEU A 266 -24.16 15.55 -24.31
C LEU A 266 -25.42 16.31 -23.87
N ASP A 267 -26.43 16.41 -24.75
CA ASP A 267 -27.76 16.84 -24.39
C ASP A 267 -28.65 15.60 -24.22
N PHE A 268 -28.72 15.05 -23.00
CA PHE A 268 -29.95 14.56 -22.37
C PHE A 268 -29.63 13.88 -21.03
N VAL A 269 -29.79 14.61 -19.92
CA VAL A 269 -30.35 14.07 -18.66
C VAL A 269 -31.07 15.21 -17.96
N PRO A 270 -32.39 15.12 -17.67
CA PRO A 270 -33.09 16.15 -16.92
C PRO A 270 -32.72 16.12 -15.44
N VAL A 271 -32.54 17.32 -14.89
CA VAL A 271 -32.48 17.61 -13.45
C VAL A 271 -33.86 17.32 -12.84
N GLY A 272 -33.85 16.81 -11.60
CA GLY A 272 -34.94 16.04 -11.00
C GLY A 272 -36.32 16.71 -10.88
N LEU A 273 -37.32 15.84 -10.77
CA LEU A 273 -38.64 16.17 -10.22
C LEU A 273 -38.97 15.16 -9.11
N TYR A 274 -39.02 15.67 -7.88
CA TYR A 274 -39.62 15.01 -6.73
C TYR A 274 -41.14 14.91 -6.93
N VAL A 275 -41.69 13.69 -6.90
CA VAL A 275 -43.08 13.47 -6.45
C VAL A 275 -43.12 12.18 -5.64
N ALA A 276 -43.51 12.32 -4.38
CA ALA A 276 -43.86 11.23 -3.49
C ALA A 276 -45.19 10.60 -3.94
N ALA A 277 -45.24 9.27 -4.01
CA ALA A 277 -46.49 8.52 -3.88
C ALA A 277 -46.16 7.08 -3.44
N GLY A 278 -46.25 6.83 -2.14
CA GLY A 278 -46.61 5.50 -1.66
C GLY A 278 -48.14 5.40 -1.66
N VAL A 279 -48.67 4.22 -2.01
CA VAL A 279 -49.72 3.48 -1.29
C VAL A 279 -50.06 2.19 -2.06
N ALA A 280 -49.81 1.08 -1.35
CA ALA A 280 -50.52 -0.20 -1.27
C ALA A 280 -51.10 -0.91 -2.52
N ALA A 281 -50.69 -2.17 -2.65
CA ALA A 281 -51.38 -3.23 -3.35
C ALA A 281 -52.71 -3.61 -2.68
N VAL A 282 -53.76 -3.90 -3.47
CA VAL A 282 -54.80 -4.92 -3.18
C VAL A 282 -55.36 -5.48 -4.50
N LEU A 283 -55.60 -6.79 -4.47
CA LEU A 283 -56.12 -7.71 -5.48
C LEU A 283 -57.52 -7.38 -6.05
N GLY A 284 -57.75 -7.81 -7.30
CA GLY A 284 -58.82 -8.75 -7.65
C GLY A 284 -60.25 -8.25 -7.95
N ILE A 285 -60.81 -8.86 -9.01
CA ILE A 285 -62.25 -9.10 -9.29
C ILE A 285 -63.01 -8.00 -10.06
N MET A 286 -63.06 -8.15 -11.40
CA MET A 286 -64.26 -8.37 -12.25
C MET A 286 -63.90 -8.21 -13.73
#